data_AF-A0A947M1H7-F1
#
_entry.id   AF-A0A947M1H7-F1
#
_cell.length_a   1.000
_cell.length_b   1.000
_cell.length_c   1.000
_cell.angle_alpha   90.00
_cell.angle_beta   90.00
_cell.angle_gamma   90.00
#
_symmetry.space_group_name_H-M   'P 1'
#
loop_
_entity.id
_entity.type
_entity.pdbx_description
1 polymer ?
#
loop_
_entity_poly.entity_id
_entity_poly.type
_entity_poly.pdbx_seq_one_letter_code
_entity_poly.pdbx_strand_id
1 'polypeptide(L)'
;MTYEVYAGGINAVRAELNVAYADKDSYSLTLAARTKGFLASMVPWEGTFETRGWRMDDGLERPELHKSTAVWREEEDYKEYYYDKDGNFKKLVIMEPGMPGPATEEIAAELTQGTTDALTATLDVMQTVAATGACEGRNEVFDGKRRFALVFKHAAEEMLDSSRYNVYKGLAARCEVEVIPVAGDWHKKPRGWMSIQEQGREKGALPTVWMAKIDENSPAVPVKIRIKTEFGVLFMHLVNYDNGATSIVAETGAEDTETVLPQTTVTNP
;
A
#
# COMPACT_ATOMS: atom_id res chain seq x y z
N MET A 1 11.15 -2.30 0.60
CA MET A 1 10.66 -2.67 -0.76
C MET A 1 10.36 -1.42 -1.56
N THR A 2 10.63 -1.41 -2.86
CA THR A 2 10.35 -0.28 -3.76
C THR A 2 9.49 -0.73 -4.93
N TYR A 3 8.52 0.11 -5.29
CA TYR A 3 7.54 -0.11 -6.33
C TYR A 3 7.52 1.04 -7.32
N GLU A 4 7.30 0.70 -8.59
CA GLU A 4 7.02 1.67 -9.64
C GLU A 4 5.61 1.45 -10.17
N VAL A 5 4.83 2.53 -10.24
CA VAL A 5 3.44 2.53 -10.68
C VAL A 5 3.37 3.19 -12.06
N TYR A 6 2.85 2.45 -13.03
CA TYR A 6 2.66 2.89 -14.39
C TYR A 6 1.18 3.08 -14.69
N ALA A 7 0.80 4.23 -15.24
CA ALA A 7 -0.56 4.50 -15.73
C ALA A 7 -0.48 4.92 -17.20
N GLY A 8 -1.12 4.16 -18.09
CA GLY A 8 -1.08 4.47 -19.54
C GLY A 8 0.33 4.48 -20.14
N GLY A 9 1.27 3.72 -19.57
CA GLY A 9 2.68 3.66 -19.99
C GLY A 9 3.59 4.70 -19.34
N ILE A 10 3.05 5.69 -18.63
CA ILE A 10 3.81 6.70 -17.91
C ILE A 10 4.16 6.15 -16.52
N ASN A 11 5.43 6.20 -16.13
CA ASN A 11 5.85 5.95 -14.76
C ASN A 11 5.40 7.13 -13.88
N ALA A 12 4.30 6.94 -13.16
CA ALA A 12 3.55 8.00 -12.51
C ALA A 12 3.92 8.18 -11.03
N VAL A 13 4.11 7.07 -10.31
CA VAL A 13 4.33 7.08 -8.85
C VAL A 13 5.41 6.09 -8.48
N ARG A 14 6.29 6.49 -7.57
CA ARG A 14 7.16 5.56 -6.83
C ARG A 14 6.56 5.36 -5.44
N ALA A 15 6.51 4.12 -4.99
CA ALA A 15 6.11 3.79 -3.63
C ALA A 15 7.18 2.93 -2.93
N GLU A 16 7.30 3.10 -1.62
CA GLU A 16 8.26 2.41 -0.78
C GLU A 16 7.51 1.82 0.41
N LEU A 17 7.54 0.49 0.54
CA LEU A 17 6.93 -0.23 1.66
C LEU A 17 8.04 -0.81 2.53
N ASN A 18 7.97 -0.52 3.83
CA ASN A 18 8.79 -1.12 4.86
C ASN A 18 7.88 -1.89 5.80
N VAL A 19 8.28 -3.12 6.14
CA VAL A 19 7.60 -3.96 7.13
C VAL A 19 8.68 -4.35 8.14
N ALA A 20 8.42 -4.09 9.42
CA ALA A 20 9.35 -4.41 10.49
C ALA A 20 8.63 -5.11 11.64
N TYR A 21 9.29 -6.11 12.20
CA TYR A 21 8.88 -6.79 13.42
C TYR A 21 9.92 -6.46 14.47
N ALA A 22 9.62 -5.50 15.35
CA ALA A 22 10.58 -5.04 16.35
C ALA A 22 10.84 -6.12 17.41
N ASP A 23 9.82 -6.92 17.73
CA ASP A 23 9.88 -8.09 18.58
C ASP A 23 8.83 -9.13 18.16
N LYS A 24 8.62 -10.15 19.00
CA LYS A 24 7.67 -11.24 18.72
C LYS A 24 6.19 -10.82 18.83
N ASP A 25 5.90 -9.74 19.55
CA ASP A 25 4.56 -9.29 19.92
C ASP A 25 4.19 -7.96 19.23
N SER A 26 5.07 -7.37 18.41
CA SER A 26 4.85 -6.08 17.75
C SER A 26 5.24 -6.04 16.26
N TYR A 27 4.53 -5.20 15.50
CA TYR A 27 4.81 -4.94 14.09
C TYR A 27 4.71 -3.44 13.78
N SER A 28 5.33 -3.04 12.68
CA SER A 28 5.13 -1.74 12.04
C SER A 28 5.22 -1.83 10.52
N LEU A 29 4.43 -1.03 9.82
CA LEU A 29 4.51 -0.83 8.38
C LEU A 29 4.56 0.66 8.07
N THR A 30 5.37 1.02 7.08
CA THR A 30 5.38 2.36 6.49
C THR A 30 5.30 2.23 4.99
N LEU A 31 4.31 2.89 4.38
CA LEU A 31 4.15 3.05 2.94
C LEU A 31 4.28 4.53 2.59
N ALA A 32 5.35 4.90 1.90
CA ALA A 32 5.49 6.24 1.32
C ALA A 32 5.26 6.16 -0.19
N ALA A 33 4.54 7.11 -0.77
CA ALA A 33 4.27 7.18 -2.20
C ALA A 33 4.35 8.61 -2.68
N ARG A 34 4.95 8.83 -3.86
CA ARG A 34 5.10 10.16 -4.45
C ARG A 34 5.07 10.11 -5.97
N THR A 35 4.55 11.17 -6.57
CA THR A 35 4.60 11.35 -8.03
C THR A 35 6.04 11.44 -8.54
N LYS A 36 6.30 10.95 -9.77
CA LYS A 36 7.65 10.86 -10.36
C LYS A 36 7.78 11.67 -11.66
N GLY A 37 9.01 12.10 -11.96
CA GLY A 37 9.36 12.72 -13.24
C GLY A 37 8.60 14.02 -13.49
N PHE A 38 8.18 14.26 -14.73
CA PHE A 38 7.43 15.47 -15.10
C PHE A 38 6.09 15.62 -14.36
N LEU A 39 5.48 14.51 -13.91
CA LEU A 39 4.26 14.55 -13.12
C LEU A 39 4.50 15.12 -11.72
N ALA A 40 5.69 14.92 -11.14
CA ALA A 40 6.04 15.51 -9.85
C ALA A 40 6.02 17.04 -9.88
N SER A 41 6.33 17.65 -11.02
CA SER A 41 6.27 19.11 -11.18
C SER A 41 4.84 19.63 -11.39
N MET A 42 3.98 18.86 -12.05
CA MET A 42 2.59 19.30 -12.36
C MET A 42 1.62 18.97 -11.22
N VAL A 43 1.84 17.84 -10.57
CA VAL A 43 0.98 17.22 -9.56
C VAL A 43 1.88 16.81 -8.38
N PRO A 44 2.46 17.76 -7.62
CA PRO A 44 3.41 17.47 -6.54
C PRO A 44 2.68 16.86 -5.35
N TRP A 45 2.37 15.58 -5.45
CA TRP A 45 1.68 14.81 -4.43
C TRP A 45 2.63 13.81 -3.77
N GLU A 46 2.57 13.79 -2.45
CA GLU A 46 3.21 12.81 -1.58
C GLU A 46 2.18 12.27 -0.59
N GLY A 47 2.27 10.99 -0.25
CA GLY A 47 1.44 10.36 0.76
C GLY A 47 2.25 9.37 1.57
N THR A 48 2.09 9.43 2.89
CA THR A 48 2.74 8.52 3.83
C THR A 48 1.67 7.86 4.69
N PHE A 49 1.75 6.54 4.79
CA PHE A 49 0.85 5.72 5.58
C PHE A 49 1.68 4.89 6.53
N GLU A 50 1.40 5.01 7.82
CA GLU A 50 2.12 4.33 8.88
C GLU A 50 1.13 3.51 9.68
N THR A 51 1.46 2.27 10.03
CA THR A 51 0.71 1.52 11.03
C THR A 51 1.68 0.81 11.96
N ARG A 52 1.32 0.71 13.24
CA ARG A 52 2.03 -0.08 14.24
C ARG A 52 1.03 -0.71 15.17
N GLY A 53 1.35 -1.88 15.69
CA GLY A 53 0.41 -2.63 16.50
C GLY A 53 0.99 -3.89 17.11
N TRP A 54 0.08 -4.78 17.51
CA TRP A 54 0.38 -6.02 18.19
C TRP A 54 0.19 -7.22 17.29
N ARG A 55 1.13 -8.14 17.43
CA ARG A 55 1.05 -9.49 16.88
C ARG A 55 0.36 -10.38 17.88
N MET A 56 -0.71 -11.04 17.46
CA MET A 56 -1.54 -11.82 18.34
C MET A 56 -1.30 -13.31 18.13
N ASP A 57 -1.47 -14.09 19.20
CA ASP A 57 -1.28 -15.54 19.16
C ASP A 57 -2.32 -16.26 18.27
N ASP A 58 -3.42 -15.58 17.93
CA ASP A 58 -4.44 -16.06 16.97
C ASP A 58 -3.98 -15.94 15.51
N GLY A 59 -2.78 -15.39 15.27
CA GLY A 59 -2.19 -15.20 13.94
C GLY A 59 -2.68 -13.96 13.21
N LEU A 60 -3.49 -13.11 13.85
CA LEU A 60 -3.95 -11.84 13.30
C LEU A 60 -3.16 -10.67 13.86
N GLU A 61 -3.05 -9.61 13.07
CA GLU A 61 -2.41 -8.37 13.47
C GLU A 61 -3.48 -7.36 13.93
N ARG A 62 -3.20 -6.64 15.02
CA ARG A 62 -4.12 -5.63 15.57
C ARG A 62 -3.42 -4.28 15.65
N PRO A 63 -3.94 -3.23 14.99
CA PRO A 63 -3.29 -1.94 15.05
C PRO A 63 -3.41 -1.33 16.44
N GLU A 64 -2.41 -0.53 16.82
CA GLU A 64 -2.48 0.43 17.92
C GLU A 64 -2.72 1.83 17.33
N LEU A 65 -1.97 2.15 16.29
CA LEU A 65 -2.00 3.43 15.60
C LEU A 65 -1.89 3.17 14.10
N HIS A 66 -2.80 3.77 13.33
CA HIS A 66 -2.60 4.03 11.91
C HIS A 66 -2.54 5.54 11.67
N LYS A 67 -1.66 6.01 10.80
CA LYS A 67 -1.58 7.40 10.37
C LYS A 67 -1.57 7.45 8.85
N SER A 68 -2.37 8.34 8.29
CA SER A 68 -2.39 8.67 6.87
C SER A 68 -2.09 10.15 6.76
N THR A 69 -0.97 10.50 6.12
CA THR A 69 -0.58 11.87 5.80
C THR A 69 -0.58 12.02 4.29
N ALA A 70 -1.18 13.09 3.79
CA ALA A 70 -1.08 13.49 2.40
C ALA A 70 -0.56 14.93 2.33
N VAL A 71 0.37 15.15 1.41
CA VAL A 71 0.96 16.45 1.14
C VAL A 71 0.67 16.81 -0.30
N TRP A 72 0.01 17.95 -0.49
CA TRP A 72 -0.28 18.53 -1.79
C TRP A 72 0.19 19.97 -1.83
N ARG A 73 1.18 20.28 -2.68
CA ARG A 73 1.72 21.64 -2.82
C ARG A 73 2.07 22.29 -1.46
N GLU A 74 2.79 21.55 -0.62
CA GLU A 74 3.22 21.97 0.74
C GLU A 74 2.09 22.07 1.78
N GLU A 75 0.84 21.84 1.40
CA GLU A 75 -0.27 21.69 2.34
C GLU A 75 -0.37 20.24 2.81
N GLU A 76 -0.31 20.03 4.12
CA GLU A 76 -0.41 18.72 4.75
C GLU A 76 -1.78 18.53 5.39
N ASP A 77 -2.43 17.40 5.08
CA ASP A 77 -3.51 16.83 5.87
C ASP A 77 -3.10 15.49 6.46
N TYR A 78 -3.52 15.19 7.69
CA TYR A 78 -3.33 13.87 8.28
C TYR A 78 -4.51 13.38 9.09
N LYS A 79 -4.58 12.06 9.21
CA LYS A 79 -5.54 11.34 10.05
C LYS A 79 -4.84 10.28 10.87
N GLU A 80 -5.10 10.24 12.17
CA GLU A 80 -4.60 9.22 13.08
C GLU A 80 -5.75 8.41 13.68
N TYR A 81 -5.65 7.10 13.55
CA TYR A 81 -6.63 6.12 14.00
C TYR A 81 -6.03 5.36 15.16
N TYR A 82 -6.68 5.41 16.31
CA TYR A 82 -6.23 4.76 17.52
C TYR A 82 -7.11 3.56 17.84
N TYR A 83 -6.48 2.46 18.19
CA TYR A 83 -7.12 1.20 18.52
C TYR A 83 -6.54 0.64 19.84
N ASP A 84 -7.28 -0.23 20.52
CA ASP A 84 -6.73 -1.02 21.63
C ASP A 84 -6.34 -2.43 21.20
N LYS A 85 -5.67 -3.15 22.10
CA LYS A 85 -5.21 -4.53 21.86
C LYS A 85 -6.34 -5.54 21.71
N ASP A 86 -7.55 -5.18 22.12
CA ASP A 86 -8.76 -5.98 21.90
C ASP A 86 -9.34 -5.76 20.49
N GLY A 87 -8.76 -4.85 19.69
CA GLY A 87 -9.21 -4.51 18.34
C GLY A 87 -10.32 -3.46 18.31
N ASN A 88 -10.59 -2.79 19.43
CA ASN A 88 -11.62 -1.74 19.48
C ASN A 88 -11.03 -0.42 19.01
N PHE A 89 -11.71 0.20 18.04
CA PHE A 89 -11.45 1.59 17.68
C PHE A 89 -11.70 2.52 18.87
N LYS A 90 -10.77 3.46 19.09
CA LYS A 90 -10.81 4.42 20.20
C LYS A 90 -11.01 5.85 19.75
N LYS A 91 -10.30 6.27 18.71
CA LYS A 91 -10.26 7.69 18.36
C LYS A 91 -9.81 7.92 16.92
N LEU A 92 -10.41 8.93 16.29
CA LEU A 92 -9.88 9.55 15.07
C LEU A 92 -9.39 10.96 15.43
N VAL A 93 -8.14 11.27 15.12
CA VAL A 93 -7.63 12.65 15.08
C VAL A 93 -7.48 13.05 13.62
N ILE A 94 -7.92 14.26 13.28
CA ILE A 94 -7.71 14.84 11.96
C ILE A 94 -7.00 16.18 12.08
N MET A 95 -6.21 16.51 11.07
CA MET A 95 -5.67 17.83 10.83
C MET A 95 -5.78 18.10 9.33
N GLU A 96 -6.38 19.23 8.97
CA GLU A 96 -6.48 19.69 7.58
C GLU A 96 -5.94 21.12 7.45
N PRO A 97 -5.47 21.53 6.26
CA PRO A 97 -5.04 22.90 6.01
C PRO A 97 -6.11 23.92 6.42
N GLY A 98 -5.69 24.92 7.20
CA GLY A 98 -6.57 25.98 7.69
C GLY A 98 -7.27 25.68 9.02
N MET A 99 -7.13 24.48 9.60
CA MET A 99 -7.57 24.22 10.97
C MET A 99 -6.63 24.91 12.00
N PRO A 100 -7.16 25.35 13.15
CA PRO A 100 -6.34 25.94 14.22
C PRO A 100 -5.42 24.91 14.90
N GLY A 101 -5.67 23.62 14.69
CA GLY A 101 -4.90 22.51 15.21
C GLY A 101 -5.66 21.18 15.06
N PRO A 102 -5.06 20.06 15.49
CA PRO A 102 -5.66 18.74 15.33
C PRO A 102 -6.95 18.61 16.15
N ALA A 103 -7.99 18.05 15.52
CA ALA A 103 -9.29 17.84 16.13
C ALA A 103 -9.57 16.34 16.32
N THR A 104 -10.27 15.99 17.39
CA THR A 104 -10.79 14.62 17.58
C THR A 104 -12.20 14.55 17.03
N GLU A 105 -12.46 13.59 16.15
CA GLU A 105 -13.78 13.37 15.57
C GLU A 105 -14.62 12.40 16.40
N GLU A 106 -15.91 12.69 16.56
CA GLU A 106 -16.88 11.75 17.10
C GLU A 106 -17.40 10.84 15.99
N ILE A 107 -17.06 9.55 16.09
CA ILE A 107 -17.39 8.57 15.05
C ILE A 107 -18.45 7.59 15.56
N ALA A 108 -19.51 7.40 14.77
CA ALA A 108 -20.56 6.44 15.08
C ALA A 108 -19.98 5.00 15.14
N ALA A 109 -20.35 4.23 16.16
CA ALA A 109 -19.83 2.89 16.40
C ALA A 109 -20.05 1.93 15.22
N GLU A 110 -21.13 2.11 14.44
CA GLU A 110 -21.41 1.31 13.25
C GLU A 110 -20.30 1.40 12.19
N LEU A 111 -19.55 2.51 12.15
CA LEU A 111 -18.44 2.72 11.22
C LEU A 111 -17.14 2.04 11.64
N THR A 112 -16.98 1.72 12.93
CA THR A 112 -15.66 1.39 13.50
C THR A 112 -15.64 0.09 14.30
N GLN A 113 -16.80 -0.46 14.68
CA GLN A 113 -16.87 -1.67 15.48
C GLN A 113 -16.35 -2.89 14.69
N GLY A 114 -15.24 -3.47 15.14
CA GLY A 114 -14.63 -4.64 14.50
C GLY A 114 -13.89 -4.31 13.21
N THR A 115 -13.50 -3.05 13.02
CA THR A 115 -12.67 -2.65 11.87
C THR A 115 -11.19 -2.64 12.23
N THR A 116 -10.35 -2.76 11.22
CA THR A 116 -8.90 -2.52 11.26
C THR A 116 -8.52 -1.40 10.27
N ASP A 117 -7.23 -1.09 10.14
CA ASP A 117 -6.71 -0.22 9.10
C ASP A 117 -6.30 -0.98 7.83
N ALA A 118 -6.16 -0.26 6.72
CA ALA A 118 -5.89 -0.86 5.41
C ALA A 118 -4.52 -1.53 5.30
N LEU A 119 -3.48 -1.03 5.99
CA LEU A 119 -2.15 -1.63 5.97
C LEU A 119 -2.12 -2.90 6.82
N THR A 120 -2.74 -2.90 7.99
CA THR A 120 -2.88 -4.10 8.81
C THR A 120 -3.71 -5.17 8.09
N ALA A 121 -4.84 -4.78 7.50
CA ALA A 121 -5.64 -5.71 6.68
C ALA A 121 -4.86 -6.33 5.51
N THR A 122 -3.93 -5.57 4.92
CA THR A 122 -3.05 -6.06 3.85
C THR A 122 -1.96 -6.99 4.41
N LEU A 123 -1.40 -6.67 5.58
CA LEU A 123 -0.41 -7.51 6.26
C LEU A 123 -0.98 -8.90 6.59
N ASP A 124 -2.22 -8.98 7.08
CA ASP A 124 -2.89 -10.26 7.36
C ASP A 124 -2.92 -11.17 6.13
N VAL A 125 -3.20 -10.61 4.95
CA VAL A 125 -3.23 -11.38 3.69
C VAL A 125 -1.83 -11.75 3.24
N MET A 126 -0.85 -10.85 3.41
CA MET A 126 0.56 -11.14 3.16
C MET A 126 1.08 -12.31 4.01
N GLN A 127 0.67 -12.38 5.28
CA GLN A 127 0.96 -13.50 6.18
C GLN A 127 0.22 -14.77 5.78
N THR A 128 -1.06 -14.66 5.38
CA THR A 128 -1.86 -15.79 4.89
C THR A 128 -1.21 -16.44 3.67
N VAL A 129 -0.72 -15.65 2.71
CA VAL A 129 0.01 -16.18 1.55
C VAL A 129 1.33 -16.83 1.97
N ALA A 130 2.06 -16.24 2.91
CA ALA A 130 3.30 -16.83 3.40
C ALA A 130 3.09 -18.20 4.07
N ALA A 131 1.96 -18.36 4.76
CA ALA A 131 1.61 -19.58 5.49
C ALA A 131 0.97 -20.66 4.60
N THR A 132 0.19 -20.26 3.60
CA THR A 132 -0.70 -21.19 2.87
C THR A 132 -0.46 -21.25 1.37
N GLY A 133 0.24 -20.28 0.79
CA GLY A 133 0.33 -20.08 -0.66
C GLY A 133 -0.94 -19.48 -1.29
N ALA A 134 -2.03 -19.38 -0.53
CA ALA A 134 -3.30 -18.81 -0.98
C ALA A 134 -3.52 -17.42 -0.38
N CYS A 135 -4.34 -16.61 -1.03
CA CYS A 135 -4.57 -15.20 -0.65
C CYS A 135 -6.02 -14.91 -0.29
N GLU A 136 -6.75 -15.92 0.18
CA GLU A 136 -8.03 -15.71 0.83
C GLU A 136 -7.90 -14.76 2.01
N GLY A 137 -8.70 -13.69 2.02
CA GLY A 137 -8.71 -12.76 3.12
C GLY A 137 -9.95 -11.89 3.12
N ARG A 138 -10.43 -11.57 4.31
CA ARG A 138 -11.51 -10.60 4.50
C ARG A 138 -11.29 -9.84 5.79
N ASN A 139 -11.11 -8.54 5.66
CA ASN A 139 -11.02 -7.61 6.78
C ASN A 139 -12.00 -6.46 6.57
N GLU A 140 -12.63 -5.99 7.63
CA GLU A 140 -13.43 -4.76 7.58
C GLU A 140 -12.54 -3.58 7.97
N VAL A 141 -12.55 -2.54 7.13
CA VAL A 141 -11.62 -1.41 7.20
C VAL A 141 -12.42 -0.13 7.38
N PHE A 142 -11.94 0.73 8.28
CA PHE A 142 -12.42 2.09 8.46
C PHE A 142 -11.42 3.10 7.88
N ASP A 143 -11.85 3.95 6.95
CA ASP A 143 -10.99 4.94 6.25
C ASP A 143 -11.14 6.39 6.77
N GLY A 144 -11.76 6.55 7.94
CA GLY A 144 -12.02 7.85 8.54
C GLY A 144 -13.39 8.43 8.18
N LYS A 145 -14.06 7.88 7.17
CA LYS A 145 -15.41 8.30 6.77
C LYS A 145 -16.37 7.14 6.58
N ARG A 146 -15.85 5.96 6.22
CA ARG A 146 -16.65 4.81 5.79
C ARG A 146 -16.06 3.51 6.29
N ARG A 147 -16.94 2.52 6.39
CA ARG A 147 -16.61 1.11 6.65
C ARG A 147 -16.83 0.28 5.40
N PHE A 148 -15.84 -0.51 5.03
CA PHE A 148 -15.95 -1.48 3.93
C PHE A 148 -15.24 -2.78 4.26
N ALA A 149 -15.69 -3.87 3.65
CA ALA A 149 -14.92 -5.10 3.65
C ALA A 149 -13.92 -5.09 2.49
N LEU A 150 -12.64 -5.24 2.81
CA LEU A 150 -11.58 -5.54 1.86
C LEU A 150 -11.46 -7.05 1.75
N VAL A 151 -11.77 -7.58 0.56
CA VAL A 151 -11.85 -9.01 0.27
C VAL A 151 -10.81 -9.37 -0.77
N PHE A 152 -9.98 -10.34 -0.44
CA PHE A 152 -9.05 -10.98 -1.37
C PHE A 152 -9.55 -12.39 -1.64
N LYS A 153 -9.68 -12.73 -2.92
CA LYS A 153 -10.07 -14.06 -3.39
C LYS A 153 -8.93 -14.66 -4.18
N HIS A 154 -8.45 -15.83 -3.78
CA HIS A 154 -7.43 -16.53 -4.57
C HIS A 154 -8.05 -17.00 -5.87
N ALA A 155 -7.41 -16.64 -6.97
CA ALA A 155 -7.86 -16.98 -8.31
C ALA A 155 -7.02 -18.12 -8.89
N ALA A 156 -5.71 -18.10 -8.70
CA ALA A 156 -4.79 -19.15 -9.12
C ALA A 156 -3.38 -18.92 -8.55
N GLU A 157 -2.53 -19.92 -8.65
CA GLU A 157 -1.09 -19.74 -8.68
C GLU A 157 -0.63 -19.44 -10.11
N GLU A 158 0.36 -18.56 -10.26
CA GLU A 158 0.89 -18.17 -11.57
C GLU A 158 2.41 -18.05 -11.49
N MET A 159 3.12 -18.73 -12.40
CA MET A 159 4.55 -18.48 -12.59
C MET A 159 4.73 -17.16 -13.33
N LEU A 160 5.39 -16.22 -12.66
CA LEU A 160 5.78 -14.95 -13.23
C LEU A 160 7.21 -15.02 -13.74
N ASP A 161 7.43 -14.44 -14.92
CA ASP A 161 8.77 -14.14 -15.42
C ASP A 161 9.16 -12.71 -15.03
N SER A 162 10.44 -12.55 -14.68
CA SER A 162 11.04 -11.23 -14.51
C SER A 162 10.99 -10.46 -15.82
N SER A 163 10.90 -9.13 -15.73
CA SER A 163 10.94 -8.23 -16.88
C SER A 163 11.68 -6.94 -16.51
N ARG A 164 11.88 -6.04 -17.47
CA ARG A 164 12.41 -4.69 -17.20
C ARG A 164 11.57 -3.87 -16.20
N TYR A 165 10.34 -4.31 -15.91
CA TYR A 165 9.41 -3.61 -15.02
C TYR A 165 9.25 -4.30 -13.66
N ASN A 166 9.37 -5.62 -13.61
CA ASN A 166 9.16 -6.42 -12.41
C ASN A 166 10.35 -7.34 -12.19
N VAL A 167 10.99 -7.21 -11.02
CA VAL A 167 12.18 -8.00 -10.66
C VAL A 167 11.86 -9.43 -10.31
N TYR A 168 10.63 -9.66 -9.85
CA TYR A 168 10.26 -10.95 -9.33
C TYR A 168 10.08 -11.97 -10.46
N LYS A 169 10.74 -13.12 -10.31
CA LYS A 169 10.52 -14.33 -11.08
C LYS A 169 10.23 -15.47 -10.13
N GLY A 170 9.14 -16.19 -10.34
CA GLY A 170 8.74 -17.28 -9.47
C GLY A 170 7.23 -17.44 -9.37
N LEU A 171 6.81 -18.36 -8.50
CA LEU A 171 5.42 -18.67 -8.26
C LEU A 171 4.77 -17.57 -7.42
N ALA A 172 3.64 -17.06 -7.86
CA ALA A 172 2.88 -16.05 -7.14
C ALA A 172 1.40 -16.43 -7.02
N ALA A 173 0.81 -16.13 -5.87
CA ALA A 173 -0.63 -16.20 -5.64
C ALA A 173 -1.30 -15.02 -6.36
N ARG A 174 -2.13 -15.30 -7.36
CA ARG A 174 -2.94 -14.31 -8.06
C ARG A 174 -4.29 -14.17 -7.37
N CYS A 175 -4.61 -12.96 -6.94
CA CYS A 175 -5.78 -12.64 -6.14
C CYS A 175 -6.61 -11.55 -6.79
N GLU A 176 -7.93 -11.70 -6.75
CA GLU A 176 -8.87 -10.63 -7.06
C GLU A 176 -9.23 -9.86 -5.78
N VAL A 177 -9.23 -8.53 -5.88
CA VAL A 177 -9.49 -7.64 -4.73
C VAL A 177 -10.83 -6.95 -4.93
N GLU A 178 -11.67 -7.01 -3.89
CA GLU A 178 -12.95 -6.32 -3.82
C GLU A 178 -13.08 -5.49 -2.54
N VAL A 179 -13.71 -4.34 -2.68
CA VAL A 179 -14.14 -3.42 -1.64
C VAL A 179 -15.66 -3.44 -1.62
N ILE A 180 -16.23 -3.99 -0.56
CA ILE A 180 -17.68 -4.11 -0.38
C ILE A 180 -18.11 -3.07 0.66
N PRO A 181 -18.91 -2.06 0.28
CA PRO A 181 -19.49 -1.11 1.24
C PRO A 181 -20.21 -1.80 2.38
N VAL A 182 -19.98 -1.34 3.62
CA VAL A 182 -20.69 -1.84 4.82
C VAL A 182 -21.50 -0.72 5.48
N ALA A 183 -20.87 0.41 5.80
CA ALA A 183 -21.52 1.56 6.42
C ALA A 183 -20.82 2.89 6.07
N GLY A 184 -21.49 4.03 6.32
CA GLY A 184 -20.98 5.38 6.11
C GLY A 184 -21.39 6.04 4.78
N ASP A 185 -20.74 7.17 4.48
CA ASP A 185 -21.14 8.05 3.36
C ASP A 185 -20.67 7.52 1.99
N TRP A 186 -21.43 6.57 1.45
CA TRP A 186 -21.24 6.06 0.09
C TRP A 186 -22.03 6.91 -0.91
N HIS A 187 -21.36 7.40 -1.95
CA HIS A 187 -22.03 8.11 -3.03
C HIS A 187 -22.98 7.18 -3.80
N LYS A 188 -24.18 7.68 -4.13
CA LYS A 188 -25.17 6.95 -4.96
C LYS A 188 -24.62 6.50 -6.32
N LYS A 189 -23.67 7.26 -6.89
CA LYS A 189 -22.89 6.86 -8.06
C LYS A 189 -21.47 6.50 -7.58
N PRO A 190 -20.91 5.35 -7.98
CA PRO A 190 -19.55 4.98 -7.64
C PRO A 190 -18.54 6.10 -7.98
N ARG A 191 -17.66 6.44 -7.05
CA ARG A 191 -16.55 7.40 -7.24
C ARG A 191 -15.25 6.82 -6.71
N GLY A 192 -14.12 7.32 -7.21
CA GLY A 192 -12.79 6.86 -6.79
C GLY A 192 -12.62 5.34 -6.99
N TRP A 193 -12.09 4.66 -5.98
CA TRP A 193 -11.87 3.20 -6.01
C TRP A 193 -13.13 2.40 -6.36
N MET A 194 -14.31 2.80 -5.86
CA MET A 194 -15.56 2.10 -6.18
C MET A 194 -15.90 2.19 -7.67
N SER A 195 -15.64 3.33 -8.31
CA SER A 195 -15.84 3.46 -9.76
C SER A 195 -14.95 2.49 -10.52
N ILE A 196 -13.68 2.40 -10.13
CA ILE A 196 -12.70 1.49 -10.73
C ILE A 196 -13.14 0.04 -10.55
N GLN A 197 -13.57 -0.33 -9.35
CA GLN A 197 -14.05 -1.67 -9.07
C GLN A 197 -15.30 -2.02 -9.86
N GLU A 198 -16.34 -1.18 -9.85
CA GLU A 198 -17.59 -1.49 -10.56
C GLU A 198 -17.34 -1.58 -12.08
N GLN A 199 -16.49 -0.71 -12.64
CA GLN A 199 -16.01 -0.84 -14.03
C GLN A 199 -15.29 -2.18 -14.26
N GLY A 200 -14.44 -2.59 -13.32
CA GLY A 200 -13.78 -3.89 -13.34
C GLY A 200 -14.78 -5.04 -13.30
N ARG A 201 -15.77 -4.98 -12.42
CA ARG A 201 -16.83 -6.00 -12.28
C ARG A 201 -17.65 -6.14 -13.56
N GLU A 202 -18.10 -5.04 -14.15
CA GLU A 202 -18.83 -5.03 -15.43
C GLU A 202 -18.03 -5.67 -16.57
N LYS A 203 -16.70 -5.55 -16.54
CA LYS A 203 -15.78 -6.05 -17.57
C LYS A 203 -15.11 -7.38 -17.21
N GLY A 204 -15.51 -8.02 -16.10
CA GLY A 204 -14.87 -9.26 -15.60
C GLY A 204 -13.38 -9.11 -15.32
N ALA A 205 -12.95 -7.94 -14.85
CA ALA A 205 -11.56 -7.56 -14.65
C ALA A 205 -11.38 -6.74 -13.36
N LEU A 206 -11.73 -7.34 -12.22
CA LEU A 206 -11.47 -6.77 -10.90
C LEU A 206 -9.97 -6.46 -10.71
N PRO A 207 -9.63 -5.49 -9.83
CA PRO A 207 -8.25 -5.27 -9.40
C PRO A 207 -7.59 -6.59 -9.02
N THR A 208 -6.40 -6.85 -9.59
CA THR A 208 -5.68 -8.10 -9.39
C THR A 208 -4.34 -7.81 -8.73
N VAL A 209 -4.01 -8.53 -7.67
CA VAL A 209 -2.68 -8.51 -7.03
C VAL A 209 -2.04 -9.88 -7.17
N TRP A 210 -0.74 -9.91 -7.42
CA TRP A 210 0.08 -11.10 -7.30
C TRP A 210 0.95 -10.93 -6.07
N MET A 211 0.89 -11.89 -5.15
CA MET A 211 1.71 -11.93 -3.95
C MET A 211 2.65 -13.13 -4.02
N ALA A 212 3.89 -12.94 -3.59
CA ALA A 212 4.86 -14.02 -3.60
C ALA A 212 5.73 -14.02 -2.35
N LYS A 213 6.11 -15.23 -1.92
CA LYS A 213 7.08 -15.44 -0.86
C LYS A 213 8.48 -15.33 -1.47
N ILE A 214 9.24 -14.31 -1.07
CA ILE A 214 10.62 -14.11 -1.55
C ILE A 214 11.62 -14.84 -0.64
N ASP A 215 11.38 -14.88 0.67
CA ASP A 215 12.14 -15.69 1.60
C ASP A 215 11.23 -16.41 2.61
N GLU A 216 11.77 -17.45 3.25
CA GLU A 216 11.01 -18.34 4.13
C GLU A 216 10.50 -17.68 5.42
N ASN A 217 11.18 -16.65 5.91
CA ASN A 217 10.97 -16.05 7.24
C ASN A 217 10.31 -14.67 7.19
N SER A 218 9.91 -14.18 6.00
CA SER A 218 9.18 -12.92 5.85
C SER A 218 7.75 -13.17 5.36
N PRO A 219 6.83 -12.21 5.58
CA PRO A 219 5.54 -12.22 4.91
C PRO A 219 5.71 -12.25 3.38
N ALA A 220 4.72 -12.79 2.67
CA ALA A 220 4.68 -12.67 1.23
C ALA A 220 4.50 -11.19 0.87
N VAL A 221 4.99 -10.78 -0.29
CA VAL A 221 4.93 -9.38 -0.71
C VAL A 221 4.15 -9.25 -2.00
N PRO A 222 3.40 -8.15 -2.21
CA PRO A 222 2.87 -7.82 -3.53
C PRO A 222 4.05 -7.67 -4.50
N VAL A 223 4.05 -8.44 -5.59
CA VAL A 223 5.08 -8.37 -6.64
C VAL A 223 4.56 -7.68 -7.89
N LYS A 224 3.24 -7.69 -8.09
CA LYS A 224 2.56 -7.05 -9.21
C LYS A 224 1.14 -6.69 -8.82
N ILE A 225 0.65 -5.53 -9.24
CA ILE A 225 -0.77 -5.17 -9.22
C ILE A 225 -1.17 -4.76 -10.62
N ARG A 226 -2.40 -5.13 -11.02
CA ARG A 226 -3.04 -4.68 -12.24
C ARG A 226 -4.44 -4.17 -11.93
N ILE A 227 -4.71 -2.95 -12.36
CA ILE A 227 -6.02 -2.33 -12.25
C ILE A 227 -6.42 -1.85 -13.64
N LYS A 228 -7.53 -2.35 -14.17
CA LYS A 228 -8.07 -1.86 -15.43
C LYS A 228 -9.04 -0.72 -15.15
N THR A 229 -8.82 0.42 -15.77
CA THR A 229 -9.69 1.60 -15.70
C THR A 229 -10.13 1.99 -17.11
N GLU A 230 -11.10 2.89 -17.23
CA GLU A 230 -11.48 3.47 -18.54
C GLU A 230 -10.36 4.28 -19.21
N PHE A 231 -9.43 4.83 -18.43
CA PHE A 231 -8.32 5.64 -18.94
C PHE A 231 -7.07 4.81 -19.27
N GLY A 232 -7.15 3.49 -19.14
CA GLY A 232 -6.04 2.56 -19.38
C GLY A 232 -5.80 1.63 -18.19
N VAL A 233 -4.70 0.89 -18.27
CA VAL A 233 -4.30 -0.06 -17.23
C VAL A 233 -3.25 0.59 -16.33
N LEU A 234 -3.49 0.52 -15.03
CA LEU A 234 -2.50 0.82 -14.00
C LEU A 234 -1.79 -0.47 -13.62
N PHE A 235 -0.46 -0.44 -13.64
CA PHE A 235 0.38 -1.51 -13.13
C PHE A 235 1.22 -1.00 -11.98
N MET A 236 1.35 -1.77 -10.92
CA MET A 236 2.40 -1.59 -9.92
C MET A 236 3.33 -2.78 -10.01
N HIS A 237 4.64 -2.55 -10.01
CA HIS A 237 5.64 -3.60 -10.05
C HIS A 237 6.64 -3.44 -8.92
N LEU A 238 7.03 -4.57 -8.32
CA LEU A 238 8.19 -4.61 -7.42
C LEU A 238 9.46 -4.38 -8.25
N VAL A 239 10.22 -3.36 -7.89
CA VAL A 239 11.51 -3.03 -8.52
C VAL A 239 12.70 -3.24 -7.61
N ASN A 240 12.46 -3.35 -6.30
CA ASN A 240 13.49 -3.67 -5.33
C ASN A 240 12.86 -4.34 -4.10
N TYR A 241 13.45 -5.43 -3.63
CA TYR A 241 13.17 -6.03 -2.33
C TYR A 241 14.48 -6.25 -1.59
N ASP A 242 14.48 -5.90 -0.31
CA ASP A 242 15.61 -6.10 0.58
C ASP A 242 15.05 -6.31 2.00
N ASN A 243 15.52 -7.34 2.69
CA ASN A 243 15.24 -7.59 4.10
C ASN A 243 16.51 -7.83 4.94
N GLY A 244 17.68 -7.45 4.41
CA GLY A 244 19.00 -7.65 5.01
C GLY A 244 19.60 -9.05 4.78
N ALA A 245 18.78 -10.08 4.54
CA ALA A 245 19.24 -11.43 4.24
C ALA A 245 19.16 -11.76 2.73
N THR A 246 18.11 -11.27 2.08
CA THR A 246 17.81 -11.46 0.66
C THR A 246 17.58 -10.09 0.03
N SER A 247 18.24 -9.84 -1.10
CA SER A 247 18.06 -8.63 -1.90
C SER A 247 17.84 -9.01 -3.36
N ILE A 248 16.78 -8.46 -3.98
CA ILE A 248 16.52 -8.56 -5.41
C ILE A 248 16.26 -7.15 -5.96
N VAL A 249 17.09 -6.74 -6.91
CA VAL A 249 17.07 -5.39 -7.49
C VAL A 249 16.81 -5.50 -8.97
N ALA A 250 16.06 -4.56 -9.53
CA ALA A 250 15.91 -4.45 -10.96
C ALA A 250 17.27 -4.11 -11.57
N GLU A 251 17.61 -4.75 -12.69
CA GLU A 251 18.57 -4.19 -13.61
C GLU A 251 17.94 -2.91 -14.19
N THR A 252 17.98 -1.82 -13.44
CA THR A 252 17.64 -0.51 -13.97
C THR A 252 18.63 -0.22 -15.09
N GLY A 253 18.10 0.05 -16.28
CA GLY A 253 18.87 0.68 -17.34
C GLY A 253 19.62 1.86 -16.75
N ALA A 254 20.95 1.82 -16.90
CA ALA A 254 21.83 2.90 -16.55
C ALA A 254 21.43 4.14 -17.34
N GLU A 255 20.84 5.12 -16.67
CA GLU A 255 20.91 6.53 -17.02
C GLU A 255 20.57 7.32 -15.75
N ASP A 256 21.36 8.35 -15.50
CA ASP A 256 21.46 9.18 -14.28
C ASP A 256 22.41 8.68 -13.18
N THR A 257 23.60 8.19 -13.56
CA THR A 257 24.81 8.59 -12.82
C THR A 257 25.27 9.93 -13.37
N GLU A 258 24.92 11.01 -12.66
CA GLU A 258 25.53 12.31 -12.83
C GLU A 258 27.03 12.17 -12.59
N THR A 259 27.79 12.32 -13.67
CA THR A 259 29.24 12.27 -13.69
C THR A 259 29.77 13.38 -12.78
N VAL A 260 30.23 13.03 -11.58
CA VAL A 260 31.03 13.93 -10.75
C VAL A 260 32.31 14.24 -11.52
N LEU A 261 32.35 15.42 -12.13
CA LEU A 261 33.56 15.98 -12.72
C LEU A 261 34.64 16.09 -11.64
N PRO A 262 35.86 15.57 -11.87
CA PRO A 262 36.95 15.74 -10.91
C PRO A 262 37.31 17.22 -10.80
N GLN A 263 37.29 17.74 -9.57
CA GLN A 263 37.80 19.07 -9.27
C GLN A 263 39.28 19.13 -9.64
N THR A 264 39.59 19.95 -10.63
CA THR A 264 40.95 20.35 -10.98
C THR A 264 41.53 21.19 -9.84
N THR A 265 42.51 20.63 -9.15
CA THR A 265 43.37 21.38 -8.23
C THR A 265 44.19 22.38 -9.03
N VAL A 266 43.85 23.66 -8.94
CA VAL A 266 44.68 24.76 -9.42
C VAL A 266 45.74 25.04 -8.34
N THR A 267 46.94 24.53 -8.55
CA THR A 267 48.16 25.07 -7.93
C THR A 267 48.62 26.25 -8.77
N ASN A 268 48.60 27.45 -8.20
CA ASN A 268 49.28 28.62 -8.80
C ASN A 268 50.68 28.78 -8.17
N PRO A 269 51.63 29.38 -8.92
CA PRO A 269 53.08 29.29 -8.69
C PRO A 269 53.59 30.04 -7.47
#